data_AF-A0A0F9NWC1-F1
#
_entry.id   AF-A0A0F9NWC1-F1
#
_cell.length_a   1.000
_cell.length_b   1.000
_cell.length_c   1.000
_cell.angle_alpha   90.00
_cell.angle_beta   90.00
_cell.angle_gamma   90.00
#
_symmetry.space_group_name_H-M   'P 1'
#
loop_
_entity.id
_entity.type
_entity.pdbx_description
1 polymer ?
#
loop_
_entity_poly.entity_id
_entity_poly.type
_entity_poly.pdbx_seq_one_letter_code
_entity_poly.pdbx_strand_id
1 'polypeptide(L)'
;ICAAAGTNAVADLNGFAIEIDDYAIFIGTVTAGGVIKLFANGILHETDTGLAAIAAGGITTYIGAEDTPAFWDVSKPLLVALIDGALTDKQVLAYSRWLDRIFNLGVVK
;
A
#
# COMPACT_ATOMS: atom_id res chain seq x y z
N ILE A 1 -3.06 -6.35 -2.84
CA ILE A 1 -4.09 -5.72 -1.97
C ILE A 1 -5.44 -6.23 -2.45
N CYS A 2 -6.16 -7.02 -1.65
CA CYS A 2 -7.46 -7.58 -2.06
C CYS A 2 -8.59 -6.63 -1.67
N ALA A 3 -9.29 -6.07 -2.66
CA ALA A 3 -10.61 -5.49 -2.48
C ALA A 3 -11.67 -6.58 -2.73
N ALA A 4 -12.78 -6.54 -1.99
CA ALA A 4 -13.94 -7.37 -2.29
C ALA A 4 -14.47 -7.05 -3.69
N ALA A 5 -14.96 -8.06 -4.41
CA ALA A 5 -15.59 -7.89 -5.71
C ALA A 5 -16.74 -6.86 -5.61
N GLY A 6 -16.63 -5.76 -6.36
CA GLY A 6 -17.62 -4.69 -6.38
C GLY A 6 -17.32 -3.49 -5.47
N THR A 7 -16.19 -3.46 -4.76
CA THR A 7 -15.73 -2.26 -4.06
C THR A 7 -14.57 -1.65 -4.82
N ASN A 8 -14.79 -0.46 -5.40
CA ASN A 8 -13.71 0.38 -5.88
C ASN A 8 -12.91 0.82 -4.64
N ALA A 9 -11.95 -0.01 -4.20
CA ALA A 9 -10.99 0.40 -3.21
C ALA A 9 -10.19 1.54 -3.84
N VAL A 10 -10.32 2.70 -3.24
CA VAL A 10 -9.84 3.96 -3.76
C VAL A 10 -8.33 3.88 -4.01
N ALA A 11 -7.91 4.46 -5.13
CA ALA A 11 -6.53 4.85 -5.35
C ALA A 11 -6.54 6.01 -6.34
N ASP A 12 -6.97 7.19 -5.88
CA ASP A 12 -6.50 8.40 -6.51
C ASP A 12 -5.09 8.72 -5.98
N LEU A 13 -4.09 8.03 -6.54
CA LEU A 13 -2.68 8.34 -6.32
C LEU A 13 -2.25 9.64 -7.05
N ASN A 14 -3.15 10.38 -7.72
CA ASN A 14 -2.78 11.58 -8.47
C ASN A 14 -2.25 12.71 -7.56
N GLY A 15 -2.47 12.61 -6.23
CA GLY A 15 -1.88 13.50 -5.24
C GLY A 15 -0.41 13.23 -4.90
N PHE A 16 0.16 12.12 -5.41
CA PHE A 16 1.57 11.76 -5.20
C PHE A 16 2.24 11.49 -6.55
N ALA A 17 2.97 12.49 -7.04
CA ALA A 17 3.77 12.35 -8.25
C ALA A 17 4.94 11.41 -7.97
N ILE A 18 4.80 10.14 -8.37
CA ILE A 18 5.94 9.23 -8.51
C ILE A 18 6.43 9.40 -9.93
N GLU A 19 7.69 9.79 -10.06
CA GLU A 19 8.33 9.81 -11.37
C GLU A 19 8.55 8.36 -11.84
N ILE A 20 8.40 8.14 -13.14
CA ILE A 20 8.73 6.84 -13.72
C ILE A 20 10.22 6.57 -13.42
N ASP A 21 10.52 5.33 -13.06
CA ASP A 21 11.85 4.85 -12.66
C ASP A 21 12.36 5.29 -11.27
N ASP A 22 11.56 6.03 -10.49
CA ASP A 22 11.86 6.31 -9.09
C ASP A 22 11.38 5.21 -8.13
N TYR A 23 12.05 5.11 -6.98
CA TYR A 23 11.60 4.25 -5.89
C TYR A 23 10.46 4.92 -5.09
N ALA A 24 9.55 4.10 -4.59
CA ALA A 24 8.49 4.54 -3.68
C ALA A 24 8.22 3.47 -2.62
N ILE A 25 7.87 3.90 -1.41
CA ILE A 25 7.40 3.03 -0.32
C ILE A 25 5.91 3.24 -0.16
N PHE A 26 5.14 2.18 -0.34
CA PHE A 26 3.70 2.19 -0.09
C PHE A 26 3.36 1.32 1.12
N ILE A 27 2.57 1.87 2.03
CA ILE A 27 2.06 1.14 3.20
C ILE A 27 0.56 1.38 3.28
N GLY A 28 -0.21 0.30 3.14
CA GLY A 28 -1.64 0.29 3.42
C GLY A 28 -1.90 -0.28 4.81
N THR A 29 -2.75 0.37 5.60
CA THR A 29 -3.22 -0.18 6.88
C THR A 29 -4.73 -0.33 6.86
N VAL A 30 -5.22 -1.38 7.51
CA VAL A 30 -6.65 -1.64 7.69
C VAL A 30 -6.90 -2.06 9.13
N THR A 31 -7.82 -1.37 9.79
CA THR A 31 -8.26 -1.71 11.16
C THR A 31 -9.43 -2.68 11.13
N ALA A 32 -9.64 -3.41 12.24
CA ALA A 32 -10.82 -4.25 12.40
C ALA A 32 -12.16 -3.46 12.30
N GLY A 33 -12.12 -2.15 12.55
CA GLY A 33 -13.26 -1.24 12.39
C GLY A 33 -13.49 -0.74 10.96
N GLY A 34 -12.76 -1.25 9.96
CA GLY A 34 -12.97 -0.89 8.55
C GLY A 34 -12.39 0.47 8.15
N VAL A 35 -11.47 1.03 8.95
CA VAL A 35 -10.68 2.22 8.57
C VAL A 35 -9.47 1.77 7.75
N ILE A 36 -9.35 2.31 6.53
CA ILE A 36 -8.20 2.13 5.65
C ILE A 36 -7.40 3.42 5.58
N LYS A 37 -6.08 3.29 5.62
CA LYS A 37 -5.17 4.39 5.33
C LYS A 37 -4.13 3.96 4.31
N LEU A 38 -3.82 4.86 3.39
CA LEU A 38 -2.72 4.70 2.44
C LEU A 38 -1.64 5.73 2.72
N PHE A 39 -0.42 5.25 2.85
CA PHE A 39 0.76 6.06 3.03
C PHE A 39 1.73 5.85 1.88
N ALA A 40 2.35 6.95 1.43
CA ALA A 40 3.43 6.95 0.46
C ALA A 40 4.63 7.65 1.08
N ASN A 41 5.80 7.02 1.05
CA ASN A 41 7.04 7.51 1.67
C ASN A 41 6.86 7.98 3.14
N GLY A 42 5.97 7.31 3.88
CA GLY A 42 5.68 7.63 5.29
C GLY A 42 4.72 8.80 5.53
N ILE A 43 4.20 9.44 4.48
CA ILE A 43 3.19 10.50 4.55
C ILE A 43 1.80 9.89 4.34
N LEU A 44 0.81 10.32 5.12
CA LEU A 44 -0.59 9.90 4.92
C LEU A 44 -1.15 10.60 3.69
N HIS A 45 -1.61 9.82 2.71
CA HIS A 45 -2.24 10.34 1.49
C HIS A 45 -3.74 10.25 1.54
N GLU A 46 -4.25 9.11 1.99
CA GLU A 46 -5.68 8.84 1.94
C GLU A 46 -6.15 8.12 3.19
N THR A 47 -7.38 8.43 3.58
CA THR A 47 -8.13 7.68 4.61
C THR A 47 -9.51 7.41 4.08
N ASP A 48 -9.91 6.14 4.12
CA ASP A 48 -11.25 5.69 3.79
C ASP A 48 -11.86 4.94 4.97
N THR A 49 -13.19 4.92 5.05
CA THR A 49 -13.94 4.33 6.17
C THR A 49 -15.20 3.64 5.68
N GLY A 50 -15.66 2.62 6.41
CA GLY A 50 -16.94 1.96 6.13
C GLY A 50 -16.82 0.68 5.31
N LEU A 51 -15.61 0.14 5.15
CA LEU A 51 -15.43 -1.18 4.57
C LEU A 51 -15.87 -2.28 5.54
N ALA A 52 -16.58 -3.28 5.02
CA ALA A 52 -16.91 -4.47 5.78
C ALA A 52 -15.63 -5.14 6.27
N ALA A 53 -15.69 -5.77 7.45
CA ALA A 53 -14.56 -6.51 8.01
C ALA A 53 -14.01 -7.48 6.95
N ILE A 54 -12.70 -7.42 6.70
CA ILE A 54 -12.04 -8.32 5.74
C ILE A 54 -12.25 -9.75 6.23
N ALA A 55 -12.95 -10.56 5.44
CA ALA A 55 -13.29 -11.93 5.82
C ALA A 55 -12.00 -12.75 6.01
N ALA A 56 -11.90 -13.46 7.14
CA ALA A 56 -10.80 -14.38 7.38
C ALA A 56 -10.94 -15.59 6.45
N GLY A 57 -10.10 -15.64 5.42
CA GLY A 57 -10.04 -16.75 4.48
C GLY A 57 -8.83 -16.57 3.57
N GLY A 58 -8.02 -17.62 3.43
CA GLY A 58 -6.78 -17.58 2.64
C GLY A 58 -7.08 -17.34 1.17
N ILE A 59 -7.08 -16.09 0.75
CA ILE A 59 -7.13 -15.71 -0.66
C ILE A 59 -5.68 -15.59 -1.14
N THR A 60 -5.34 -16.32 -2.20
CA THR A 60 -4.10 -16.09 -2.93
C THR A 60 -4.04 -14.61 -3.32
N THR A 61 -3.05 -13.89 -2.79
CA THR A 61 -2.83 -12.49 -3.13
C THR A 61 -1.85 -12.42 -4.28
N TYR A 62 -2.19 -11.65 -5.31
CA TYR A 62 -1.30 -11.37 -6.44
C TYR A 62 -0.56 -10.05 -6.22
N ILE A 63 0.69 -9.99 -6.68
CA ILE A 63 1.52 -8.78 -6.74
C ILE A 63 1.63 -8.41 -8.21
N GLY A 64 1.26 -7.18 -8.55
CA GLY A 64 0.99 -6.74 -9.93
C GLY A 64 -0.51 -6.81 -10.26
N ALA A 65 -0.89 -6.35 -11.44
CA ALA A 65 -2.27 -6.50 -11.90
C ALA A 65 -2.54 -7.90 -12.47
N GLU A 66 -3.81 -8.17 -12.75
CA GLU A 66 -4.25 -9.35 -13.50
C GLU A 66 -3.43 -9.49 -14.79
N ASP A 67 -2.92 -10.71 -15.07
CA ASP A 67 -2.04 -11.04 -16.20
C ASP A 67 -2.78 -10.93 -17.55
N THR A 68 -3.15 -9.70 -17.89
CA THR A 68 -3.75 -9.31 -19.14
C THR A 68 -2.95 -8.13 -19.69
N PRO A 69 -2.72 -8.05 -21.02
CA PRO A 69 -1.89 -7.00 -21.62
C PRO A 69 -2.31 -5.56 -21.31
N ALA A 70 -3.57 -5.34 -20.92
CA ALA A 70 -4.13 -4.03 -20.61
C ALA A 70 -3.76 -3.51 -19.21
N PHE A 71 -3.34 -4.39 -18.30
CA PHE A 71 -3.05 -4.04 -16.91
C PHE A 71 -1.61 -4.41 -16.49
N TRP A 72 -0.73 -4.73 -17.44
CA TRP A 72 0.65 -5.14 -17.12
C TRP A 72 1.35 -4.10 -16.24
N ASP A 73 1.70 -4.52 -15.02
CA ASP A 73 2.50 -3.71 -14.11
C ASP A 73 3.99 -3.92 -14.41
N VAL A 74 4.67 -2.85 -14.84
CA VAL A 74 6.11 -2.84 -15.13
C VAL A 74 6.96 -2.51 -13.91
N SER A 75 6.33 -2.27 -12.75
CA SER A 75 7.03 -1.99 -11.50
C SER A 75 7.87 -3.18 -11.05
N LYS A 76 8.97 -2.87 -10.34
CA LYS A 76 9.91 -3.87 -9.84
C LYS A 76 9.87 -3.85 -8.32
N PRO A 77 8.96 -4.62 -7.67
CA PRO A 77 8.85 -4.62 -6.23
C PRO A 77 10.13 -5.18 -5.58
N LEU A 78 10.78 -4.39 -4.74
CA LEU A 78 11.94 -4.82 -3.93
C LEU A 78 11.51 -5.64 -2.71
N LEU A 79 10.37 -5.29 -2.12
CA LEU A 79 9.82 -5.94 -0.94
C LEU A 79 8.29 -5.88 -0.98
N VAL A 80 7.66 -7.02 -0.73
CA VAL A 80 6.23 -7.10 -0.41
C VAL A 80 6.06 -7.92 0.85
N ALA A 81 5.33 -7.38 1.81
CA ALA A 81 5.08 -8.03 3.09
C ALA A 81 3.66 -7.74 3.57
N LEU A 82 3.10 -8.70 4.31
CA LEU A 82 1.87 -8.52 5.08
C LEU A 82 2.25 -8.53 6.56
N ILE A 83 1.72 -7.58 7.31
CA ILE A 83 2.01 -7.42 8.74
C ILE A 83 0.68 -7.50 9.48
N ASP A 84 0.62 -8.36 10.49
CA ASP A 84 -0.54 -8.46 11.36
C ASP A 84 -0.62 -7.23 12.28
N GLY A 85 -1.78 -6.58 12.24
CA GLY A 85 -2.07 -5.37 13.01
C GLY A 85 -1.97 -4.09 12.19
N ALA A 86 -2.82 -3.12 12.53
CA ALA A 86 -2.83 -1.82 11.89
C ALA A 86 -1.76 -0.91 12.51
N LEU A 87 -0.72 -0.58 11.74
CA LEU A 87 0.29 0.39 12.16
C LEU A 87 -0.35 1.76 12.39
N THR A 88 0.04 2.41 13.47
CA THR A 88 -0.23 3.84 13.69
C THR A 88 0.59 4.69 12.74
N ASP A 89 0.14 5.92 12.47
CA ASP A 89 0.82 6.85 11.55
C ASP A 89 2.30 7.09 11.92
N LYS A 90 2.61 7.14 13.23
CA LYS A 90 3.99 7.24 13.73
C LYS A 90 4.82 5.99 13.43
N GLN A 91 4.22 4.81 13.57
CA GLN A 91 4.90 3.54 13.26
C GLN A 91 5.12 3.41 11.76
N VAL A 92 4.17 3.85 10.93
CA VAL A 92 4.33 3.88 9.48
C VAL A 92 5.51 4.77 9.09
N LEU A 93 5.59 6.00 9.60
CA LEU A 93 6.73 6.89 9.33
C LEU A 93 8.07 6.28 9.78
N ALA A 94 8.12 5.69 10.98
CA ALA A 94 9.33 5.05 11.48
C ALA A 94 9.75 3.86 10.60
N TYR A 95 8.79 3.05 10.15
CA TYR A 95 9.04 1.90 9.30
C TYR A 95 9.49 2.33 7.90
N SER A 96 8.85 3.33 7.30
CA SER A 96 9.28 3.90 6.01
C SER A 96 10.73 4.41 6.05
N ARG A 97 11.12 5.11 7.13
CA ARG A 97 12.52 5.57 7.31
C ARG A 97 13.52 4.43 7.48
N TRP A 98 13.10 3.35 8.13
CA TRP A 98 13.94 2.17 8.28
C TRP A 98 14.13 1.45 6.95
N LEU A 99 13.05 1.28 6.16
CA LEU A 99 13.08 0.71 4.82
C LEU A 99 13.95 1.55 3.88
N ASP A 100 13.75 2.87 3.89
CA ASP A 100 14.53 3.82 3.09
C ASP A 100 16.03 3.68 3.32
N ARG A 101 16.44 3.50 4.59
CA ARG A 101 17.84 3.32 4.96
C ARG A 101 18.40 1.95 4.57
N ILE A 102 17.63 0.87 4.76
CA ILE A 102 18.10 -0.49 4.46
C ILE A 102 18.24 -0.72 2.97
N PHE A 103 17.28 -0.22 2.18
CA PHE A 103 17.31 -0.34 0.73
C PHE A 103 18.03 0.82 0.03
N ASN A 104 18.49 1.82 0.80
CA ASN A 104 19.19 3.00 0.31
C ASN A 104 18.42 3.74 -0.80
N LEU A 105 17.15 4.04 -0.55
CA LEU A 105 16.21 4.56 -1.55
C LEU A 105 16.28 6.09 -1.69
N GLY A 106 16.42 6.83 -0.57
CA GLY A 106 16.49 8.30 -0.56
C GLY A 106 15.14 9.00 -0.77
N VAL A 107 14.03 8.33 -0.45
CA VAL A 107 12.66 8.75 -0.81
C VAL A 107 11.85 9.28 0.38
N VAL A 108 12.29 9.02 1.61
CA VAL A 108 11.65 9.48 2.85
C VAL A 108 12.45 10.62 3.47
N LYS A 109 11.81 11.79 3.69
CA LYS A 109 12.44 12.98 4.27
C LYS A 109 12.17 13.17 5.77
#